data_AF-X8ITT8-F1
#
_entry.id   AF-X8ITT8-F1
#
_cell.length_a   1.000
_cell.length_b   1.000
_cell.length_c   1.000
_cell.angle_alpha   90.00
_cell.angle_beta   90.00
_cell.angle_gamma   90.00
#
_symmetry.space_group_name_H-M   'P 1'
#
loop_
_entity.id
_entity.type
_entity.pdbx_description
1 polymer ?
#
loop_
_entity_poly.entity_id
_entity_poly.type
_entity_poly.pdbx_seq_one_letter_code
_entity_poly.pdbx_strand_id
1 'polypeptide(L)'
;MKNKKWYVVIILISFSGSIYLLTNGNGGISFYKLFILPMIISVFSIVLGIISGRLAEKDRLPHKLVLPIAMSVPVLFAISQYGKYILNQSNENYTQKIIHVLVALIIIAVGNYLPKTKPSRFVGLKFFWLLDKPVLWFKVHRLAGYLWILSGVLMLSLGVSNKWFWIVSYVMLLYVIPLIYSIVLLKKEKEKKMKSSKIKHLIISSILCLATVGIFLVFGKNLPDVVPVHWDSSGNVNGTIAKNYLTYGAPFAYLLINFIAFAKFQGSEKATWKYYLVPLSVIAISFLVIFLALR
;
A
#
# COMPACT_ATOMS: atom_id res chain seq x y z
N MET A 1 30.88 5.27 -14.22
CA MET A 1 32.29 5.42 -13.77
C MET A 1 32.65 6.77 -13.11
N LYS A 2 31.72 7.74 -12.93
CA LYS A 2 32.04 9.10 -12.39
C LYS A 2 32.16 9.24 -10.86
N ASN A 3 31.87 8.21 -10.06
CA ASN A 3 31.69 8.36 -8.59
C ASN A 3 32.86 7.89 -7.69
N LYS A 4 33.97 7.37 -8.24
CA LYS A 4 35.05 6.79 -7.40
C LYS A 4 35.76 7.82 -6.50
N LYS A 5 35.81 9.09 -6.89
CA LYS A 5 36.45 10.17 -6.11
C LYS A 5 35.80 10.39 -4.73
N TRP A 6 34.50 10.13 -4.61
CA TRP A 6 33.76 10.31 -3.36
C TRP A 6 34.08 9.25 -2.29
N TYR A 7 34.54 8.05 -2.70
CA TYR A 7 34.98 7.04 -1.74
C TYR A 7 36.25 7.45 -1.00
N VAL A 8 37.15 8.16 -1.67
CA VAL A 8 38.34 8.74 -1.04
C VAL A 8 37.92 9.77 0.01
N VAL A 9 36.96 10.63 -0.31
CA VAL A 9 36.41 11.61 0.65
C VAL A 9 35.77 10.91 1.86
N ILE A 10 35.00 9.85 1.66
CA ILE A 10 34.41 9.05 2.75
C ILE A 10 35.49 8.47 3.68
N ILE A 11 36.56 7.93 3.11
CA ILE A 11 37.69 7.38 3.87
C ILE A 11 38.38 8.51 4.66
N LEU A 12 38.68 9.64 4.01
CA LEU A 12 39.31 10.79 4.67
C LEU A 12 38.46 11.32 5.84
N ILE A 13 37.15 11.46 5.65
CA ILE A 13 36.23 11.88 6.72
C ILE A 13 36.22 10.86 7.86
N SER A 14 36.20 9.56 7.55
CA SER A 14 36.17 8.51 8.58
C SER A 14 37.45 8.48 9.41
N PHE A 15 38.61 8.68 8.78
CA PHE A 15 39.93 8.69 9.44
C PHE A 15 40.32 10.03 10.05
N SER A 16 39.55 11.10 9.78
CA SER A 16 39.84 12.46 10.25
C SER A 16 40.04 12.52 11.78
N GLY A 17 39.15 11.88 12.54
CA GLY A 17 39.25 11.80 14.00
C GLY A 17 40.51 11.07 14.47
N SER A 18 40.93 10.01 13.78
CA SER A 18 42.15 9.25 14.10
C SER A 18 43.41 10.05 13.83
N ILE A 19 43.45 10.77 12.71
CA ILE A 19 44.57 11.66 12.36
C ILE A 19 44.73 12.73 13.44
N TYR A 20 43.63 13.37 13.84
CA TYR A 20 43.63 14.37 14.90
C TYR A 20 44.13 13.82 16.25
N LEU A 21 43.77 12.57 16.57
CA LEU A 21 44.20 11.93 17.82
C LEU A 21 45.68 11.60 17.84
N LEU A 22 46.24 11.20 16.70
CA LEU A 22 47.66 10.93 16.53
C LEU A 22 48.48 12.23 16.61
N THR A 23 47.97 13.35 16.07
CA THR A 23 48.69 14.63 16.11
C THR A 23 48.72 15.28 17.50
N ASN A 24 47.69 15.05 18.33
CA ASN A 24 47.59 15.67 19.65
C ASN A 24 48.17 14.80 20.80
N GLY A 25 48.93 13.75 20.49
CA GLY A 25 49.78 13.05 21.46
C GLY A 25 49.04 12.27 22.56
N ASN A 26 47.78 11.88 22.33
CA ASN A 26 46.96 11.26 23.37
C ASN A 26 47.23 9.74 23.42
N GLY A 27 48.34 9.33 24.03
CA GLY A 27 48.93 7.98 23.99
C GLY A 27 48.13 6.84 24.64
N GLY A 28 46.99 7.12 25.29
CA GLY A 28 46.13 6.12 25.95
C GLY A 28 45.00 5.56 25.08
N ILE A 29 44.97 5.86 23.78
CA ILE A 29 43.84 5.50 22.90
C ILE A 29 44.03 4.08 22.35
N SER A 30 43.02 3.24 22.56
CA SER A 30 42.99 1.87 22.02
C SER A 30 43.14 1.86 20.48
N PHE A 31 43.99 0.97 19.98
CA PHE A 31 44.17 0.66 18.55
C PHE A 31 42.83 0.49 17.81
N TYR A 32 41.84 -0.09 18.48
CA TYR A 32 40.49 -0.26 17.96
C TYR A 32 39.84 1.08 17.54
N LYS A 33 39.95 2.13 18.36
CA LYS A 33 39.35 3.45 18.08
C LYS A 33 40.09 4.19 16.96
N LEU A 34 41.41 4.01 16.88
CA LEU A 34 42.27 4.68 15.92
C LEU A 34 42.14 4.12 14.50
N PHE A 35 42.05 2.79 14.34
CA PHE A 35 42.13 2.18 13.00
C PHE A 35 40.92 1.33 12.65
N ILE A 36 40.49 0.44 13.54
CA ILE A 36 39.44 -0.53 13.24
C ILE A 36 38.08 0.16 13.04
N LEU A 37 37.72 1.07 13.94
CA LEU A 37 36.42 1.73 13.90
C LEU A 37 36.23 2.63 12.65
N PRO A 38 37.17 3.53 12.29
CA PRO A 38 37.12 4.27 11.01
C PRO A 38 37.08 3.38 9.77
N MET A 39 37.78 2.24 9.79
CA MET A 39 37.78 1.29 8.68
C MET A 39 36.41 0.66 8.49
N ILE A 40 35.77 0.21 9.58
CA ILE A 40 34.40 -0.33 9.55
C ILE A 40 33.43 0.72 9.00
N ILE A 41 33.51 1.95 9.50
CA ILE A 41 32.65 3.06 9.04
C ILE A 41 32.86 3.35 7.55
N SER A 42 34.11 3.39 7.09
CA SER A 42 34.44 3.61 5.68
C SER A 42 33.87 2.52 4.79
N VAL A 43 34.09 1.25 5.15
CA VAL A 43 33.59 0.08 4.40
C VAL A 43 32.07 0.10 4.35
N PHE A 44 31.40 0.30 5.49
CA PHE A 44 29.95 0.36 5.56
C PHE A 44 29.38 1.49 4.68
N SER A 45 30.01 2.67 4.72
CA SER A 45 29.58 3.85 3.95
C SER A 45 29.78 3.68 2.45
N ILE A 46 30.87 3.03 2.03
CA ILE A 46 31.10 2.64 0.64
C ILE A 46 30.03 1.65 0.18
N VAL A 47 29.72 0.63 1.00
CA VAL A 47 28.66 -0.35 0.72
C VAL A 47 27.31 0.35 0.57
N LEU A 48 26.98 1.30 1.45
CA LEU A 48 25.77 2.12 1.32
C LEU A 48 25.76 2.93 0.01
N GLY A 49 26.89 3.51 -0.39
CA GLY A 49 27.03 4.21 -1.66
C GLY A 49 26.80 3.31 -2.88
N ILE A 50 27.33 2.08 -2.86
CA ILE A 50 27.13 1.09 -3.92
C ILE A 50 25.65 0.67 -3.99
N ILE A 51 25.03 0.36 -2.85
CA ILE A 51 23.63 -0.06 -2.78
C ILE A 51 22.72 1.07 -3.25
N SER A 52 22.89 2.28 -2.73
CA SER A 52 22.10 3.45 -3.12
C SER A 52 22.30 3.84 -4.58
N GLY A 53 23.52 3.70 -5.12
CA GLY A 53 23.80 3.88 -6.56
C GLY A 53 23.03 2.89 -7.43
N ARG A 54 23.09 1.59 -7.09
CA ARG A 54 22.31 0.53 -7.78
C ARG A 54 20.81 0.75 -7.67
N LEU A 55 20.34 1.32 -6.57
CA LEU A 55 18.93 1.69 -6.40
C LEU A 55 18.55 2.88 -7.29
N ALA A 56 19.45 3.84 -7.46
CA ALA A 56 19.22 4.99 -8.31
C ALA A 56 19.19 4.64 -9.80
N GLU A 57 20.07 3.74 -10.25
CA GLU A 57 20.03 3.19 -11.61
C GLU A 57 18.71 2.48 -11.96
N LYS A 58 17.99 1.97 -10.95
CA LYS A 58 16.67 1.34 -11.11
C LYS A 58 15.50 2.32 -10.95
N ASP A 59 15.75 3.63 -10.96
CA ASP A 59 14.76 4.69 -10.69
C ASP A 59 14.00 4.55 -9.36
N ARG A 60 14.55 3.78 -8.42
CA ARG A 60 13.95 3.58 -7.08
C ARG A 60 14.38 4.67 -6.10
N LEU A 61 15.49 5.36 -6.39
CA LEU A 61 16.04 6.45 -5.60
C LEU A 61 16.51 7.56 -6.57
N PRO A 62 16.29 8.85 -6.29
CA PRO A 62 16.90 9.93 -7.08
C PRO A 62 18.41 9.91 -6.93
N HIS A 63 19.13 10.03 -8.04
CA HIS A 63 20.59 10.09 -8.05
C HIS A 63 21.17 11.15 -7.10
N LYS A 64 20.45 12.26 -6.88
CA LYS A 64 20.88 13.34 -5.97
C LYS A 64 21.00 12.92 -4.49
N LEU A 65 20.38 11.81 -4.08
CA LEU A 65 20.41 11.33 -2.70
C LEU A 65 21.46 10.25 -2.41
N VAL A 66 22.04 9.67 -3.45
CA VAL A 66 23.06 8.60 -3.32
C VAL A 66 24.24 9.07 -2.48
N LEU A 67 24.75 10.28 -2.79
CA LEU A 67 25.91 10.83 -2.11
C LEU A 67 25.61 11.25 -0.65
N PRO A 68 24.54 12.02 -0.35
CA PRO A 68 24.13 12.31 1.03
C PRO A 68 23.94 11.06 1.90
N ILE A 69 23.33 9.99 1.37
CA ILE A 69 23.14 8.73 2.11
C ILE A 69 24.49 8.12 2.47
N ALA A 70 25.41 8.01 1.50
CA ALA A 70 26.74 7.44 1.73
C ALA A 70 27.59 8.30 2.69
N MET A 71 27.42 9.62 2.67
CA MET A 71 28.18 10.56 3.52
C MET A 71 27.61 10.75 4.93
N SER A 72 26.35 10.37 5.17
CA SER A 72 25.70 10.57 6.48
C SER A 72 26.44 9.89 7.63
N VAL A 73 26.82 8.62 7.46
CA VAL A 73 27.50 7.81 8.47
C VAL A 73 28.89 8.34 8.84
N PRO A 74 29.83 8.60 7.90
CA PRO A 74 31.16 9.05 8.25
C PRO A 74 31.15 10.48 8.81
N VAL A 75 30.23 11.34 8.36
CA VAL A 75 30.06 12.69 8.91
C VAL A 75 29.57 12.65 10.35
N LEU A 76 28.53 11.86 10.65
CA LEU A 76 28.06 11.67 12.03
C LEU A 76 29.13 11.08 12.93
N PHE A 77 29.89 10.11 12.41
CA PHE A 77 31.02 9.52 13.12
C PHE A 77 32.10 10.56 13.43
N ALA A 78 32.53 11.34 12.44
CA ALA A 78 33.52 12.39 12.61
C ALA A 78 33.06 13.43 13.65
N ILE A 79 31.82 13.91 13.54
CA ILE A 79 31.22 14.86 14.51
C ILE A 79 31.23 14.27 15.92
N SER A 80 30.88 12.99 16.08
CA SER A 80 30.92 12.31 17.38
C SER A 80 32.33 12.20 17.96
N GLN A 81 33.37 12.05 17.13
CA GLN A 81 34.75 12.01 17.61
C GLN A 81 35.19 13.41 18.02
N TYR A 82 35.15 14.39 17.09
CA TYR A 82 35.60 15.76 17.35
C TYR A 82 34.83 16.44 18.48
N GLY A 83 33.52 16.19 18.58
CA GLY A 83 32.68 16.79 19.61
C GLY A 83 33.10 16.39 21.03
N LYS A 84 33.74 15.24 21.25
CA LYS A 84 34.26 14.84 22.57
C LYS A 84 35.56 15.56 22.93
N TYR A 85 36.37 15.90 21.93
CA TYR A 85 37.68 16.51 22.13
C TYR A 85 37.61 18.04 22.19
N ILE A 86 36.83 18.67 21.30
CA ILE A 86 36.68 20.14 21.27
C ILE A 86 36.03 20.66 22.55
N LEU A 87 35.11 19.88 23.14
CA LEU A 87 34.30 20.36 24.26
C LEU A 87 34.89 20.05 25.65
N ASN A 88 36.01 19.31 25.78
CA ASN A 88 36.47 18.72 27.04
C ASN A 88 35.45 17.76 27.69
N GLN A 89 35.96 16.77 28.43
CA GLN A 89 35.14 15.72 29.07
C GLN A 89 34.13 16.26 30.11
N SER A 90 34.29 17.50 30.56
CA SER A 90 33.33 18.20 31.43
C SER A 90 32.05 18.67 30.72
N ASN A 91 32.04 18.72 29.38
CA ASN A 91 30.92 19.24 28.57
C ASN A 91 30.25 18.16 27.72
N GLU A 92 30.30 16.88 28.10
CA GLU A 92 29.64 15.77 27.37
C GLU A 92 28.16 16.07 27.05
N ASN A 93 27.48 16.85 27.92
CA ASN A 93 26.13 17.34 27.71
C ASN A 93 25.96 18.18 26.42
N TYR A 94 26.96 18.97 26.03
CA TYR A 94 26.92 19.79 24.81
C TYR A 94 27.09 18.94 23.55
N THR A 95 28.00 17.96 23.57
CA THR A 95 28.19 17.01 22.45
C THR A 95 26.89 16.24 22.18
N GLN A 96 26.23 15.76 23.23
CA GLN A 96 24.95 15.04 23.11
C GLN A 96 23.84 15.93 22.53
N LYS A 97 23.76 17.21 22.95
CA LYS A 97 22.81 18.18 22.38
C LYS A 97 23.04 18.42 20.89
N ILE A 98 24.30 18.53 20.45
CA ILE A 98 24.63 18.71 19.02
C ILE A 98 24.21 17.49 18.22
N ILE A 99 24.54 16.28 18.68
CA ILE A 99 24.15 15.02 18.02
C ILE A 99 22.63 14.92 17.93
N HIS A 100 21.92 15.26 19.00
CA HIS A 100 20.47 15.27 19.04
C HIS A 100 19.85 16.18 17.98
N VAL A 101 20.34 17.42 17.89
CA VAL A 101 19.87 18.38 16.88
C VAL A 101 20.11 17.85 15.46
N LEU A 102 21.28 17.27 15.20
CA LEU A 102 21.60 16.67 13.89
C LEU A 102 20.68 15.51 13.54
N VAL A 103 20.40 14.61 14.49
CA VAL A 103 19.48 13.48 14.28
C VAL A 103 18.07 13.97 14.00
N ALA A 104 17.59 14.98 14.75
CA ALA A 104 16.28 15.57 14.52
C ALA A 104 16.17 16.19 13.11
N LEU A 105 17.21 16.91 12.65
CA LEU A 105 17.26 17.47 11.30
C LEU A 105 17.25 16.39 10.22
N ILE A 106 17.96 15.26 10.43
CA ILE A 106 17.93 14.12 9.51
C ILE A 106 16.52 13.53 9.43
N ILE A 107 15.85 13.36 10.57
CA ILE A 107 14.47 12.84 10.62
C ILE A 107 13.52 13.76 9.83
N ILE A 108 13.63 15.08 10.00
CA ILE A 108 12.83 16.06 9.24
C ILE A 108 13.13 15.95 7.74
N ALA A 109 14.41 15.89 7.36
CA ALA A 109 14.82 15.79 5.97
C ALA A 109 14.29 14.51 5.30
N VAL A 110 14.36 13.37 5.99
CA VAL A 110 13.79 12.10 5.53
C VAL A 110 12.27 12.20 5.44
N GLY A 111 11.61 12.82 6.42
CA GLY A 111 10.16 13.04 6.41
C GLY A 111 9.67 13.85 5.21
N ASN A 112 10.37 14.92 4.85
CA ASN A 112 10.10 15.71 3.64
C ASN A 112 10.30 14.89 2.35
N TYR A 113 11.14 13.86 2.41
CA TYR A 113 11.49 13.05 1.26
C TYR A 113 10.59 11.82 1.05
N LEU A 114 10.05 11.21 2.12
CA LEU A 114 9.18 10.03 2.07
C LEU A 114 8.04 10.13 1.04
N PRO A 115 7.27 11.23 0.93
CA PRO A 115 6.14 11.33 -0.02
C PRO A 115 6.56 11.29 -1.50
N LYS A 116 7.84 11.57 -1.79
CA LYS A 116 8.41 11.63 -3.14
C LYS A 116 9.03 10.29 -3.57
N THR A 117 9.01 9.29 -2.69
CA THR A 117 9.58 7.96 -2.98
C THR A 117 8.64 7.16 -3.87
N LYS A 118 9.18 6.58 -4.95
CA LYS A 118 8.46 5.59 -5.75
C LYS A 118 8.39 4.26 -4.99
N PRO A 119 7.35 3.43 -5.22
CA PRO A 119 7.29 2.08 -4.67
C PRO A 119 8.60 1.33 -4.89
N SER A 120 9.22 0.87 -3.81
CA SER A 120 10.51 0.18 -3.86
C SER A 120 10.60 -0.81 -2.71
N ARG A 121 11.17 -1.99 -2.96
CA ARG A 121 11.44 -2.98 -1.90
C ARG A 121 12.48 -2.47 -0.89
N PHE A 122 13.26 -1.44 -1.24
CA PHE A 122 14.44 -1.02 -0.48
C PHE A 122 14.32 0.38 0.15
N VAL A 123 13.49 1.26 -0.42
CA VAL A 123 13.39 2.67 -0.01
C VAL A 123 11.97 2.95 0.48
N GLY A 124 11.84 3.66 1.60
CA GLY A 124 10.55 3.96 2.24
C GLY A 124 10.19 2.98 3.36
N LEU A 125 8.96 3.08 3.86
CA LEU A 125 8.41 2.14 4.84
C LEU A 125 8.11 0.80 4.14
N LYS A 126 8.77 -0.26 4.61
CA LYS A 126 8.81 -1.59 3.99
C LYS A 126 7.51 -2.39 4.18
N PHE A 127 6.43 -1.88 3.63
CA PHE A 127 5.15 -2.57 3.62
C PHE A 127 5.03 -3.36 2.30
N PHE A 128 5.39 -4.65 2.33
CA PHE A 128 5.47 -5.50 1.13
C PHE A 128 4.16 -5.52 0.32
N TRP A 129 3.00 -5.40 0.98
CA TRP A 129 1.67 -5.34 0.37
C TRP A 129 1.34 -4.02 -0.36
N LEU A 130 2.18 -2.98 -0.25
CA LEU A 130 2.02 -1.71 -0.96
C LEU A 130 2.81 -1.64 -2.27
N LEU A 131 3.74 -2.58 -2.51
CA LEU A 131 4.63 -2.54 -3.67
C LEU A 131 3.87 -2.57 -5.00
N ASP A 132 2.78 -3.34 -5.05
CA ASP A 132 1.94 -3.49 -6.24
C ASP A 132 0.83 -2.42 -6.31
N LYS A 133 0.81 -1.46 -5.37
CA LYS A 133 -0.28 -0.49 -5.19
C LYS A 133 0.26 0.94 -5.06
N PRO A 134 0.66 1.58 -6.18
CA PRO A 134 1.31 2.89 -6.17
C PRO A 134 0.47 3.97 -5.47
N VAL A 135 -0.85 3.98 -5.67
CA VAL A 135 -1.73 4.97 -5.03
C VAL A 135 -1.74 4.83 -3.51
N LEU A 136 -1.76 3.61 -2.98
CA LEU A 136 -1.73 3.38 -1.54
C LEU A 136 -0.34 3.69 -0.97
N TRP A 137 0.72 3.33 -1.70
CA TRP A 137 2.10 3.69 -1.37
C TRP A 137 2.25 5.18 -1.10
N PHE A 138 1.81 6.04 -2.05
CA PHE A 138 1.93 7.49 -1.89
C PHE A 138 1.12 8.05 -0.72
N LYS A 139 -0.07 7.50 -0.45
CA LYS A 139 -0.89 7.92 0.71
C LYS A 139 -0.21 7.61 2.03
N VAL A 140 0.32 6.39 2.18
CA VAL A 140 1.01 5.95 3.40
C VAL A 140 2.30 6.73 3.62
N HIS A 141 3.08 6.94 2.56
CA HIS A 141 4.34 7.69 2.64
C HIS A 141 4.15 9.19 2.82
N ARG A 142 3.01 9.75 2.39
CA ARG A 142 2.63 11.14 2.70
C ARG A 142 2.36 11.32 4.19
N LEU A 143 1.55 10.44 4.78
CA LEU A 143 1.29 10.44 6.22
C LEU A 143 2.59 10.24 7.01
N ALA A 144 3.38 9.24 6.63
CA ALA A 144 4.67 8.99 7.25
C ALA A 144 5.58 10.23 7.16
N GLY A 145 5.62 10.92 6.03
CA GLY A 145 6.39 12.15 5.89
C GLY A 145 6.00 13.23 6.91
N TYR A 146 4.70 13.48 7.11
CA TYR A 146 4.22 14.41 8.13
C TYR A 146 4.58 13.97 9.54
N LEU A 147 4.44 12.69 9.85
CA LEU A 147 4.80 12.14 11.17
C LEU A 147 6.30 12.24 11.44
N TRP A 148 7.15 12.00 10.44
CA TRP A 148 8.59 12.15 10.55
C TRP A 148 8.98 13.62 10.78
N ILE A 149 8.41 14.57 10.04
CA ILE A 149 8.66 15.99 10.29
C ILE A 149 8.22 16.39 11.70
N LEU A 150 7.01 16.00 12.11
CA LEU A 150 6.49 16.28 13.45
C LEU A 150 7.39 15.68 14.54
N SER A 151 7.83 14.44 14.36
CA SER A 151 8.76 13.75 15.26
C SER A 151 10.06 14.52 15.45
N GLY A 152 10.68 14.99 14.36
CA GLY A 152 11.92 15.73 14.44
C GLY A 152 11.74 17.13 15.07
N VAL A 153 10.62 17.80 14.82
CA VAL A 153 10.30 19.07 15.50
C VAL A 153 10.11 18.85 17.01
N LEU A 154 9.34 17.84 17.41
CA LEU A 154 9.17 17.48 18.83
C LEU A 154 10.51 17.13 19.49
N MET A 155 11.37 16.42 18.77
CA MET A 155 12.72 16.09 19.20
C MET A 155 13.54 17.35 19.49
N LEU A 156 13.51 18.36 18.62
CA LEU A 156 14.18 19.64 18.87
C LEU A 156 13.61 20.39 20.09
N SER A 157 12.28 20.40 20.24
CA SER A 157 11.61 21.17 21.31
C SER A 157 11.77 20.56 22.71
N LEU A 158 11.72 19.23 22.82
CA LEU A 158 11.66 18.55 24.12
C LEU A 158 13.02 18.03 24.60
N GLY A 159 14.03 18.00 23.72
CA GLY A 159 15.34 17.38 24.00
C GLY A 159 15.26 15.85 24.15
N VAL A 160 16.40 15.14 24.09
CA VAL A 160 16.41 13.74 24.59
C VAL A 160 16.36 13.81 26.11
N SER A 161 15.16 13.71 26.68
CA SER A 161 15.08 13.20 28.05
C SER A 161 15.40 11.70 27.98
N ASN A 162 16.36 11.24 28.78
CA ASN A 162 16.90 9.88 28.74
C ASN A 162 15.94 8.81 29.31
N LYS A 163 14.64 8.93 29.02
CA LYS A 163 13.58 8.03 29.46
C LYS A 163 13.15 7.17 28.27
N TRP A 164 13.21 5.85 28.44
CA TRP A 164 12.75 4.84 27.48
C TRP A 164 11.37 5.14 26.86
N PHE A 165 10.51 5.84 27.60
CA PHE A 165 9.23 6.36 27.12
C PHE A 165 9.33 7.15 25.79
N TRP A 166 10.30 8.04 25.65
CA TRP A 166 10.46 8.86 24.43
C TRP A 166 10.85 8.00 23.23
N ILE A 167 11.74 7.03 23.43
CA ILE A 167 12.13 6.08 22.38
C ILE A 167 10.92 5.29 21.89
N VAL A 168 10.11 4.76 22.81
CA VAL A 168 8.88 4.03 22.47
C VAL A 168 7.89 4.93 21.72
N SER A 169 7.70 6.17 22.18
CA SER A 169 6.83 7.15 21.51
C SER A 169 7.28 7.44 20.08
N TYR A 170 8.58 7.61 19.84
CA TYR A 170 9.12 7.83 18.50
C TYR A 170 8.94 6.61 17.60
N VAL A 171 9.18 5.39 18.09
CA VAL A 171 8.96 4.17 17.31
C VAL A 171 7.48 4.01 16.94
N MET A 172 6.57 4.25 17.88
CA MET A 172 5.13 4.21 17.63
C MET A 172 4.72 5.20 16.54
N LEU A 173 5.21 6.44 16.64
CA LEU A 173 4.85 7.52 15.74
C LEU A 173 5.43 7.34 14.33
N LEU A 174 6.68 6.87 14.21
CA LEU A 174 7.39 6.73 12.93
C LEU A 174 7.03 5.45 12.16
N TYR A 175 6.60 4.39 12.86
CA TYR A 175 6.38 3.07 12.23
C TYR A 175 4.99 2.49 12.46
N VAL A 176 4.50 2.49 13.70
CA VAL A 176 3.23 1.82 14.05
C VAL A 176 2.03 2.57 13.48
N ILE A 177 2.00 3.90 13.56
CA ILE A 177 0.91 4.69 12.99
C ILE A 177 0.82 4.52 11.45
N PRO A 178 1.91 4.67 10.67
CA PRO A 178 1.88 4.38 9.24
C PRO A 178 1.48 2.94 8.89
N LEU A 179 1.87 1.96 9.72
CA LEU A 179 1.51 0.55 9.54
C LEU A 179 -0.01 0.35 9.68
N ILE A 180 -0.61 0.85 10.77
CA ILE A 180 -2.05 0.79 11.00
C ILE A 180 -2.80 1.46 9.85
N TYR A 181 -2.36 2.67 9.48
CA TYR A 181 -2.96 3.42 8.36
C TYR A 181 -2.91 2.62 7.05
N SER A 182 -1.79 1.93 6.78
CA SER A 182 -1.66 1.09 5.60
C SER A 182 -2.66 -0.07 5.58
N ILE A 183 -2.91 -0.72 6.72
CA ILE A 183 -3.86 -1.83 6.82
C ILE A 183 -5.29 -1.34 6.64
N VAL A 184 -5.65 -0.21 7.27
CA VAL A 184 -6.96 0.43 7.12
C VAL A 184 -7.23 0.78 5.66
N LEU A 185 -6.24 1.37 4.98
CA LEU A 185 -6.38 1.77 3.58
C LEU A 185 -6.54 0.56 2.64
N LEU A 186 -5.84 -0.55 2.92
CA LEU A 186 -6.02 -1.81 2.19
C LEU A 186 -7.43 -2.37 2.36
N LYS A 187 -7.95 -2.37 3.59
CA LYS A 187 -9.32 -2.85 3.87
C LYS A 187 -10.35 -2.01 3.11
N LYS A 188 -10.23 -0.68 3.17
CA LYS A 188 -11.11 0.26 2.46
C LYS A 188 -11.08 0.07 0.94
N GLU A 189 -9.91 -0.21 0.36
CA GLU A 189 -9.79 -0.49 -1.07
C GLU A 189 -10.49 -1.81 -1.46
N LYS A 190 -10.30 -2.88 -0.66
CA LYS A 190 -10.96 -4.16 -0.87
C LYS A 190 -12.49 -4.02 -0.78
N GLU A 191 -12.99 -3.33 0.23
CA GLU A 191 -14.43 -3.05 0.40
C GLU A 191 -15.01 -2.28 -0.79
N LYS A 192 -14.30 -1.25 -1.28
CA LYS A 192 -14.73 -0.48 -2.46
C LYS A 192 -14.77 -1.35 -3.72
N LYS A 193 -13.75 -2.20 -3.93
CA LYS A 193 -13.70 -3.14 -5.07
C LYS A 193 -14.83 -4.14 -5.00
N MET A 194 -15.11 -4.69 -3.81
CA MET A 194 -16.20 -5.63 -3.58
C MET A 194 -17.56 -4.97 -3.85
N LYS A 195 -17.80 -3.76 -3.32
CA LYS A 195 -19.04 -3.00 -3.59
C LYS A 195 -19.23 -2.73 -5.09
N SER A 196 -18.17 -2.32 -5.79
CA SER A 196 -18.21 -2.10 -7.23
C SER A 196 -18.51 -3.39 -8.02
N SER A 197 -17.87 -4.50 -7.68
CA SER A 197 -18.15 -5.81 -8.29
C SER A 197 -19.60 -6.25 -8.06
N LYS A 198 -20.12 -6.13 -6.83
CA LYS A 198 -21.53 -6.42 -6.52
C LYS A 198 -22.48 -5.63 -7.41
N ILE A 199 -22.29 -4.31 -7.51
CA ILE A 199 -23.13 -3.45 -8.36
C ILE A 199 -23.06 -3.88 -9.84
N LYS A 200 -21.86 -4.22 -10.34
CA LYS A 200 -21.70 -4.72 -11.73
C LYS A 200 -22.51 -5.99 -11.97
N HIS A 201 -22.40 -6.99 -11.09
CA HIS A 201 -23.15 -8.24 -11.25
C HIS A 201 -24.66 -8.03 -11.14
N LEU A 202 -25.10 -7.14 -10.23
CA LEU A 202 -26.51 -6.78 -10.11
C LEU A 202 -27.04 -6.20 -11.42
N ILE A 203 -26.36 -5.19 -11.97
CA ILE A 203 -26.76 -4.54 -13.23
C ILE A 203 -26.83 -5.55 -14.37
N ILE A 204 -25.80 -6.39 -14.56
CA ILE A 204 -25.78 -7.38 -15.65
C ILE A 204 -26.91 -8.40 -15.49
N SER A 205 -27.10 -8.95 -14.29
CA SER A 205 -28.18 -9.93 -14.04
C SER A 205 -29.57 -9.33 -14.28
N SER A 206 -29.81 -8.08 -13.85
CA SER A 206 -31.06 -7.38 -14.10
C SER A 206 -31.28 -7.09 -15.59
N ILE A 207 -30.24 -6.70 -16.33
CA ILE A 207 -30.31 -6.51 -17.79
C ILE A 207 -30.66 -7.84 -18.49
N LEU A 208 -30.05 -8.95 -18.09
CA LEU A 208 -30.37 -10.27 -18.65
C LEU A 208 -31.82 -10.69 -18.38
N CYS A 209 -32.34 -10.43 -17.17
CA CYS A 209 -33.76 -10.64 -16.89
C CYS A 209 -34.63 -9.74 -17.76
N LEU A 210 -34.29 -8.47 -17.94
CA LEU A 210 -35.07 -7.56 -18.79
C LEU A 210 -34.96 -7.90 -20.28
N ALA A 211 -33.88 -8.54 -20.73
CA ALA A 211 -33.75 -9.02 -22.11
C ALA A 211 -34.86 -10.02 -22.47
N THR A 212 -35.45 -10.71 -21.48
CA THR A 212 -36.59 -11.60 -21.69
C THR A 212 -37.84 -10.84 -22.15
N VAL A 213 -37.98 -9.55 -21.82
CA VAL A 213 -39.02 -8.69 -22.39
C VAL A 213 -38.90 -8.67 -23.91
N GLY A 214 -37.69 -8.52 -24.44
CA GLY A 214 -37.46 -8.54 -25.89
C GLY A 214 -37.88 -9.86 -26.53
N ILE A 215 -37.59 -10.99 -25.87
CA ILE A 215 -38.01 -12.32 -26.32
C ILE A 215 -39.55 -12.37 -26.40
N PHE A 216 -40.26 -12.00 -25.33
CA PHE A 216 -41.72 -12.01 -25.33
C PHE A 216 -42.35 -10.96 -26.25
N LEU A 217 -41.71 -9.82 -26.50
CA LEU A 217 -42.21 -8.84 -27.47
C LEU A 217 -42.09 -9.35 -28.91
N VAL A 218 -41.01 -10.08 -29.23
CA VAL A 218 -40.77 -10.64 -30.57
C VAL A 218 -41.69 -11.84 -30.83
N PHE A 219 -41.70 -12.82 -29.93
CA PHE A 219 -42.43 -14.08 -30.12
C PHE A 219 -43.86 -14.03 -29.58
N GLY A 220 -44.16 -13.11 -28.66
CA GLY A 220 -45.44 -13.08 -27.98
C GLY A 220 -46.60 -12.79 -28.90
N LYS A 221 -46.40 -12.07 -30.02
CA LYS A 221 -47.46 -11.87 -31.02
C LYS A 221 -48.04 -13.18 -31.53
N ASN A 222 -47.21 -14.22 -31.66
CA ASN A 222 -47.59 -15.54 -32.17
C ASN A 222 -48.16 -16.46 -31.08
N LEU A 223 -48.13 -16.07 -29.81
CA LEU A 223 -48.69 -16.87 -28.72
C LEU A 223 -50.23 -16.80 -28.72
N PRO A 224 -50.92 -17.89 -28.35
CA PRO A 224 -52.36 -17.90 -28.09
C PRO A 224 -52.72 -16.98 -26.91
N ASP A 225 -53.99 -16.57 -26.79
CA ASP A 225 -54.45 -15.68 -25.71
C ASP A 225 -54.26 -16.27 -24.31
N VAL A 226 -54.28 -17.60 -24.21
CA VAL A 226 -54.04 -18.38 -23.00
C VAL A 226 -52.89 -19.35 -23.25
N VAL A 227 -51.84 -19.27 -22.43
CA VAL A 227 -50.60 -20.05 -22.60
C VAL A 227 -50.47 -21.07 -21.46
N PRO A 228 -50.24 -22.37 -21.75
CA PRO A 228 -49.95 -23.37 -20.73
C PRO A 228 -48.57 -23.13 -20.11
N VAL A 229 -48.49 -23.15 -18.77
CA VAL A 229 -47.24 -22.96 -18.01
C VAL A 229 -46.99 -24.03 -16.96
N HIS A 230 -47.97 -24.90 -16.70
CA HIS A 230 -47.85 -26.02 -15.79
C HIS A 230 -48.54 -27.26 -16.37
N TRP A 231 -47.88 -28.41 -16.20
CA TRP A 231 -48.34 -29.73 -16.64
C TRP A 231 -48.33 -30.69 -15.45
N ASP A 232 -49.31 -31.57 -15.38
CA ASP A 232 -49.33 -32.66 -14.39
C ASP A 232 -48.38 -33.81 -14.77
N SER A 233 -48.28 -34.81 -13.88
CA SER A 233 -47.46 -36.01 -14.12
C SER A 233 -47.96 -36.88 -15.30
N SER A 234 -49.18 -36.64 -15.77
CA SER A 234 -49.79 -37.33 -16.91
C SER A 234 -49.61 -36.54 -18.21
N GLY A 235 -48.97 -35.36 -18.17
CA GLY A 235 -48.72 -34.51 -19.33
C GLY A 235 -49.89 -33.61 -19.72
N ASN A 236 -50.96 -33.55 -18.93
CA ASN A 236 -52.09 -32.67 -19.19
C ASN A 236 -51.81 -31.26 -18.65
N VAL A 237 -52.29 -30.26 -19.39
CA VAL A 237 -52.24 -28.86 -18.95
C VAL A 237 -53.20 -28.68 -17.77
N ASN A 238 -52.67 -28.31 -16.61
CA ASN A 238 -53.48 -27.99 -15.42
C ASN A 238 -53.23 -26.56 -14.89
N GLY A 239 -52.33 -25.80 -15.51
CA GLY A 239 -52.11 -24.39 -15.20
C GLY A 239 -51.81 -23.55 -16.44
N THR A 240 -52.56 -22.46 -16.60
CA THR A 240 -52.46 -21.53 -17.71
C THR A 240 -52.29 -20.09 -17.23
N ILE A 241 -51.74 -19.24 -18.07
CA ILE A 241 -51.60 -17.80 -17.84
C ILE A 241 -52.05 -17.04 -19.08
N ALA A 242 -52.67 -15.87 -18.91
CA ALA A 242 -52.99 -15.03 -20.05
C ALA A 242 -51.71 -14.46 -20.68
N LYS A 243 -51.68 -14.40 -22.01
CA LYS A 243 -50.56 -13.89 -22.81
C LYS A 243 -50.02 -12.54 -22.35
N ASN A 244 -50.90 -11.61 -21.96
CA ASN A 244 -50.50 -10.29 -21.49
C ASN A 244 -49.69 -10.36 -20.19
N TYR A 245 -50.09 -11.20 -19.23
CA TYR A 245 -49.35 -11.40 -17.99
C TYR A 245 -48.01 -12.11 -18.22
N LEU A 246 -47.96 -13.05 -19.16
CA LEU A 246 -46.71 -13.70 -19.55
C LEU A 246 -45.75 -12.71 -20.23
N THR A 247 -46.25 -11.86 -21.13
CA THR A 247 -45.44 -10.94 -21.94
C THR A 247 -44.93 -9.75 -21.13
N TYR A 248 -45.81 -9.14 -20.34
CA TYR A 248 -45.48 -7.92 -19.60
C TYR A 248 -45.19 -8.20 -18.12
N GLY A 249 -45.88 -9.15 -17.49
CA GLY A 249 -45.75 -9.43 -16.05
C GLY A 249 -44.57 -10.33 -15.69
N ALA A 250 -44.31 -11.38 -16.48
CA ALA A 250 -43.25 -12.35 -16.18
C ALA A 250 -41.86 -11.70 -16.06
N PRO A 251 -41.44 -10.76 -16.93
CA PRO A 251 -40.16 -10.08 -16.79
C PRO A 251 -40.00 -9.31 -15.46
N PHE A 252 -41.07 -8.70 -14.94
CA PHE A 252 -41.03 -8.06 -13.62
C PHE A 252 -40.92 -9.09 -12.49
N ALA A 253 -41.64 -10.21 -12.58
CA ALA A 253 -41.53 -11.30 -11.61
C ALA A 253 -40.11 -11.90 -11.60
N TYR A 254 -39.50 -12.08 -12.76
CA TYR A 254 -38.11 -12.56 -12.90
C TYR A 254 -37.10 -11.59 -12.29
N LEU A 255 -37.31 -10.29 -12.48
CA LEU A 255 -36.47 -9.25 -11.91
C LEU A 255 -36.58 -9.23 -10.36
N LEU A 256 -37.79 -9.42 -9.82
CA LEU A 256 -38.01 -9.56 -8.38
C LEU A 256 -37.30 -10.78 -7.80
N ILE A 257 -37.44 -11.95 -8.44
CA ILE A 257 -36.74 -13.18 -8.05
C ILE A 257 -35.22 -12.99 -8.12
N ASN A 258 -34.72 -12.27 -9.14
CA ASN A 258 -33.30 -11.95 -9.27
C ASN A 258 -32.79 -11.09 -8.11
N PHE A 259 -33.54 -10.08 -7.65
CA PHE A 259 -33.17 -9.29 -6.47
C PHE A 259 -33.13 -10.13 -5.19
N ILE A 260 -34.11 -11.00 -4.97
CA ILE A 260 -34.15 -11.91 -3.81
C ILE A 260 -32.93 -12.85 -3.82
N ALA A 261 -32.65 -13.46 -4.98
CA ALA A 261 -31.48 -14.31 -5.16
C ALA A 261 -30.17 -13.53 -4.94
N PHE A 262 -30.06 -12.33 -5.48
CA PHE A 262 -28.89 -11.47 -5.31
C PHE A 262 -28.65 -11.12 -3.84
N ALA A 263 -29.70 -10.78 -3.08
CA ALA A 263 -29.63 -10.52 -1.65
C ALA A 263 -29.16 -11.74 -0.84
N LYS A 264 -29.50 -12.96 -1.28
CA LYS A 264 -29.02 -14.21 -0.67
C LYS A 264 -27.56 -14.51 -1.02
N PHE A 265 -27.10 -14.13 -2.22
CA PHE A 265 -25.75 -14.45 -2.70
C PHE A 265 -24.70 -13.37 -2.44
N GLN A 266 -25.08 -12.21 -1.88
CA GLN A 266 -24.25 -11.01 -1.69
C GLN A 266 -22.97 -11.16 -0.84
N GLY A 267 -22.64 -12.36 -0.34
CA GLY A 267 -21.42 -12.65 0.43
C GLY A 267 -20.37 -13.50 -0.29
N SER A 268 -20.67 -14.05 -1.46
CA SER A 268 -19.84 -15.09 -2.10
C SER A 268 -18.92 -14.53 -3.20
N GLU A 269 -17.80 -13.92 -2.81
CA GLU A 269 -16.82 -13.34 -3.77
C GLU A 269 -16.25 -14.38 -4.75
N LYS A 270 -16.07 -15.64 -4.30
CA LYS A 270 -15.51 -16.72 -5.14
C LYS A 270 -16.52 -17.38 -6.09
N ALA A 271 -17.83 -17.18 -5.89
CA ALA A 271 -18.86 -17.85 -6.69
C ALA A 271 -19.79 -16.83 -7.36
N THR A 272 -19.19 -15.93 -8.15
CA THR A 272 -19.91 -14.91 -8.92
C THR A 272 -20.88 -15.49 -9.93
N TRP A 273 -20.68 -16.74 -10.39
CA TRP A 273 -21.60 -17.46 -11.26
C TRP A 273 -23.01 -17.61 -10.67
N LYS A 274 -23.14 -17.63 -9.33
CA LYS A 274 -24.43 -17.76 -8.64
C LYS A 274 -25.38 -16.59 -8.95
N TYR A 275 -24.84 -15.40 -9.24
CA TYR A 275 -25.65 -14.25 -9.66
C TYR A 275 -26.32 -14.43 -11.02
N TYR A 276 -25.84 -15.37 -11.83
CA TYR A 276 -26.35 -15.62 -13.18
C TYR A 276 -27.28 -16.83 -13.27
N LEU A 277 -27.49 -17.57 -12.17
CA LEU A 277 -28.37 -18.74 -12.17
C LEU A 277 -29.81 -18.38 -12.54
N VAL A 278 -30.35 -17.35 -11.89
CA VAL A 278 -31.72 -16.87 -12.14
C VAL A 278 -31.90 -16.35 -13.57
N PRO A 279 -31.10 -15.39 -14.08
CA PRO A 279 -31.31 -14.90 -15.44
C PRO A 279 -31.14 -16.00 -16.50
N LEU A 280 -30.21 -16.95 -16.31
CA LEU A 280 -30.04 -18.07 -17.25
C LEU A 280 -31.23 -19.03 -17.21
N SER A 281 -31.71 -19.41 -16.02
CA SER A 281 -32.88 -20.29 -15.89
C SER A 281 -34.12 -19.65 -16.49
N VAL A 282 -34.30 -18.35 -16.27
CA VAL A 282 -35.44 -17.60 -16.80
C VAL A 282 -35.41 -17.50 -18.32
N ILE A 283 -34.25 -17.26 -18.92
CA ILE A 283 -34.11 -17.25 -20.39
C ILE A 283 -34.47 -18.64 -20.95
N ALA A 284 -33.94 -19.70 -20.35
CA ALA A 284 -34.24 -21.08 -20.76
C ALA A 284 -35.73 -21.42 -20.63
N ILE A 285 -36.36 -21.05 -19.50
CA ILE A 285 -37.80 -21.24 -19.27
C ILE A 285 -38.62 -20.44 -20.29
N SER A 286 -38.24 -19.20 -20.59
CA SER A 286 -38.94 -18.36 -21.58
C SER A 286 -38.94 -19.01 -22.97
N PHE A 287 -37.79 -19.54 -23.41
CA PHE A 287 -37.71 -20.27 -24.68
C PHE A 287 -38.53 -21.57 -24.66
N LEU A 288 -38.49 -22.32 -23.56
CA LEU A 288 -39.26 -23.56 -23.41
C LEU A 288 -40.77 -23.29 -23.49
N VAL A 289 -41.26 -22.27 -22.77
CA VAL A 289 -42.68 -21.88 -22.78
C VAL A 289 -43.12 -21.47 -24.18
N ILE A 290 -42.32 -20.65 -24.88
CA ILE A 290 -42.61 -20.24 -26.25
C ILE A 290 -42.64 -21.46 -27.18
N PHE A 291 -41.67 -22.37 -27.07
CA PHE A 291 -41.62 -23.58 -27.89
C PHE A 291 -42.84 -24.50 -27.68
N LEU A 292 -43.24 -24.71 -26.42
CA LEU A 292 -44.39 -25.56 -26.09
C LEU A 292 -45.73 -24.91 -26.47
N ALA A 293 -45.83 -23.58 -26.42
CA ALA A 293 -47.05 -22.87 -26.75
C ALA A 293 -47.31 -22.70 -28.25
N LEU A 294 -46.26 -22.82 -29.08
CA LEU A 294 -46.33 -22.72 -30.55
C LEU A 294 -46.45 -24.10 -31.23
N ARG A 295 -46.41 -25.19 -30.46
CA ARG A 295 -46.57 -26.55 -30.95
C ARG A 295 -48.00 -27.03 -30.72
#